data_AF-A0A2D6XC62-F1
#
_entry.id   AF-A0A2D6XC62-F1
#
_cell.length_a   1.000
_cell.length_b   1.000
_cell.length_c   1.000
_cell.angle_alpha   90.00
_cell.angle_beta   90.00
_cell.angle_gamma   90.00
#
_symmetry.space_group_name_H-M   'P 1'
#
loop_
_entity.id
_entity.type
_entity.pdbx_description
1 polymer ?
#
loop_
_entity_poly.entity_id
_entity_poly.type
_entity_poly.pdbx_seq_one_letter_code
_entity_poly.pdbx_strand_id
1 'polypeptide(L)'
;MKKTKVAKTIERFLKKYDLDYDVRIYFSGKCWDYDSSGKKTVIEDIKASDYFEYANDDTISMTFEGPFYEIINEYCGYALRDEWDALDFDGYYMEQGHAWNGVFYKE
;
A
#
# COMPACT_ATOMS: atom_id res chain seq x y z
N MET A 1 -6.24 14.37 -6.66
CA MET A 1 -4.90 14.99 -6.55
C MET A 1 -4.11 14.51 -5.34
N LYS A 2 -4.66 14.50 -4.11
CA LYS A 2 -3.95 14.01 -2.90
C LYS A 2 -3.78 12.48 -2.83
N LYS A 3 -4.86 11.70 -2.97
CA LYS A 3 -4.80 10.22 -2.99
C LYS A 3 -3.80 9.64 -3.99
N THR A 4 -3.75 10.23 -5.18
CA THR A 4 -2.78 9.83 -6.23
C THR A 4 -1.34 10.17 -5.84
N LYS A 5 -1.10 11.25 -5.08
CA LYS A 5 0.23 11.58 -4.57
C LYS A 5 0.68 10.54 -3.55
N VAL A 6 -0.19 10.17 -2.60
CA VAL A 6 0.06 9.09 -1.63
C VAL A 6 0.34 7.77 -2.33
N ALA A 7 -0.55 7.33 -3.24
CA ALA A 7 -0.37 6.09 -4.00
C ALA A 7 0.95 6.08 -4.80
N LYS A 8 1.34 7.21 -5.38
CA LYS A 8 2.65 7.34 -6.05
C LYS A 8 3.83 7.32 -5.06
N THR A 9 3.68 7.84 -3.85
CA THR A 9 4.72 7.75 -2.82
C THR A 9 4.95 6.30 -2.41
N ILE A 10 3.86 5.56 -2.16
CA ILE A 10 3.90 4.11 -1.92
C ILE A 10 4.60 3.39 -3.09
N GLU A 11 4.11 3.57 -4.32
CA GLU A 11 4.69 2.93 -5.52
C GLU A 11 6.19 3.22 -5.68
N ARG A 12 6.62 4.47 -5.46
CA ARG A 12 8.04 4.84 -5.57
C ARG A 12 8.90 4.12 -4.54
N PHE A 13 8.41 3.98 -3.31
CA PHE A 13 9.14 3.24 -2.27
C PHE A 13 9.23 1.76 -2.63
N LEU A 14 8.10 1.14 -2.98
CA LEU A 14 8.06 -0.28 -3.34
C LEU A 14 9.00 -0.58 -4.50
N LYS A 15 8.97 0.22 -5.57
CA LYS A 15 9.84 0.05 -6.73
C LYS A 15 11.32 0.36 -6.46
N LYS A 16 11.64 1.24 -5.51
CA LYS A 16 13.02 1.55 -5.14
C LYS A 16 13.72 0.34 -4.51
N TYR A 17 12.96 -0.50 -3.81
CA TYR A 17 13.47 -1.61 -3.01
C TYR A 17 12.99 -2.99 -3.49
N ASP A 18 12.42 -3.08 -4.70
CA ASP A 18 11.88 -4.32 -5.26
C ASP A 18 10.87 -5.01 -4.32
N LEU A 19 9.95 -4.21 -3.74
CA LEU A 19 8.94 -4.68 -2.78
C LEU A 19 7.52 -4.75 -3.36
N ASP A 20 7.33 -4.45 -4.64
CA ASP A 20 6.00 -4.29 -5.23
C ASP A 20 5.31 -5.62 -5.58
N TYR A 21 5.94 -6.76 -5.35
CA TYR A 21 5.37 -8.07 -5.63
C TYR A 21 4.14 -8.36 -4.78
N ASP A 22 3.06 -8.80 -5.42
CA ASP A 22 1.80 -9.17 -4.76
C ASP A 22 1.21 -8.03 -3.89
N VAL A 23 1.34 -6.78 -4.37
CA VAL A 23 0.79 -5.59 -3.71
C VAL A 23 -0.38 -5.03 -4.50
N ARG A 24 -1.43 -4.60 -3.78
CA ARG A 24 -2.58 -3.89 -4.34
C ARG A 24 -2.80 -2.57 -3.63
N ILE A 25 -2.95 -1.48 -4.39
CA ILE A 25 -3.19 -0.13 -3.86
C ILE A 25 -4.51 0.40 -4.42
N TYR A 26 -5.50 0.53 -3.55
CA TYR A 26 -6.86 0.95 -3.87
C TYR A 26 -7.07 2.42 -3.54
N PHE A 27 -7.55 3.19 -4.50
CA PHE A 27 -7.90 4.60 -4.32
C PHE A 27 -8.76 5.11 -5.47
N SER A 28 -9.68 6.04 -5.20
CA SER A 28 -10.46 6.72 -6.25
C SER A 28 -11.21 5.77 -7.21
N GLY A 29 -11.74 4.65 -6.70
CA GLY A 29 -12.49 3.67 -7.49
C GLY A 29 -11.63 2.81 -8.41
N LYS A 30 -10.30 2.77 -8.19
CA LYS A 30 -9.38 1.93 -8.94
C LYS A 30 -8.36 1.25 -8.06
N CYS A 31 -7.74 0.22 -8.60
CA CYS A 31 -6.66 -0.53 -7.98
C CYS A 31 -5.43 -0.52 -8.89
N TRP A 32 -4.28 -0.21 -8.30
CA TRP A 32 -2.98 -0.56 -8.87
C TRP A 32 -2.60 -1.93 -8.36
N ASP A 33 -2.64 -2.91 -9.25
CA ASP A 33 -2.44 -4.32 -8.98
C ASP A 33 -1.07 -4.75 -9.49
N TYR A 34 -0.19 -5.18 -8.61
CA TYR A 34 1.12 -5.71 -8.96
C TYR A 34 1.12 -7.22 -8.75
N ASP A 35 1.40 -7.96 -9.82
CA ASP A 35 1.48 -9.42 -9.74
C ASP A 35 2.78 -9.91 -9.10
N SER A 36 2.96 -11.22 -9.01
CA SER A 36 4.15 -11.87 -8.45
C SER A 36 5.44 -11.65 -9.27
N SER A 37 5.38 -10.88 -10.37
CA SER A 37 6.55 -10.41 -11.13
C SER A 37 6.81 -8.91 -10.97
N GLY A 38 5.99 -8.21 -10.17
CA GLY A 38 6.04 -6.76 -10.02
C GLY A 38 5.47 -6.01 -11.23
N LYS A 39 4.73 -6.70 -12.11
CA LYS A 39 4.08 -6.08 -13.25
C LYS A 39 2.77 -5.44 -12.80
N LYS A 40 2.68 -4.13 -13.03
CA LYS A 40 1.51 -3.33 -12.71
C LYS A 40 0.40 -3.46 -13.76
N THR A 41 -0.82 -3.69 -13.30
CA THR A 41 -2.08 -3.53 -14.04
C THR A 41 -2.96 -2.51 -13.31
N VAL A 42 -3.76 -1.74 -14.06
CA VAL A 42 -4.76 -0.84 -13.46
C VAL A 42 -6.13 -1.46 -13.66
N ILE A 43 -6.86 -1.65 -12.56
CA ILE A 43 -8.23 -2.15 -12.54
C ILE A 43 -9.12 -0.98 -12.15
N GLU A 44 -10.12 -0.67 -12.98
CA GLU A 44 -11.09 0.39 -12.72
C GLU A 44 -12.37 -0.20 -12.09
N ASP A 45 -13.23 0.67 -11.55
CA ASP A 45 -14.52 0.34 -10.94
C ASP A 45 -14.45 -0.71 -9.81
N ILE A 46 -13.42 -0.60 -8.96
CA ILE A 46 -13.11 -1.54 -7.87
C ILE A 46 -12.92 -0.79 -6.54
N LYS A 47 -13.35 -1.41 -5.45
CA LYS A 47 -13.23 -0.88 -4.08
C LYS A 47 -12.43 -1.83 -3.20
N ALA A 48 -11.82 -1.29 -2.14
CA ALA A 48 -11.07 -2.11 -1.20
C ALA A 48 -11.99 -2.86 -0.25
N SER A 49 -13.14 -2.26 0.08
CA SER A 49 -14.18 -2.85 0.94
C SER A 49 -14.79 -4.14 0.38
N ASP A 50 -14.64 -4.41 -0.92
CA ASP A 50 -15.01 -5.68 -1.53
C ASP A 50 -14.07 -6.85 -1.12
N TYR A 51 -12.89 -6.54 -0.57
CA TYR A 51 -11.83 -7.52 -0.27
C TYR A 51 -11.50 -7.66 1.22
N PHE A 52 -11.65 -6.61 2.03
CA PHE A 52 -11.37 -6.69 3.46
C PHE A 52 -12.18 -5.70 4.32
N GLU A 53 -12.50 -6.10 5.55
CA GLU A 53 -13.46 -5.42 6.45
C GLU A 53 -13.01 -4.02 6.89
N TYR A 54 -11.70 -3.81 7.08
CA TYR A 54 -11.15 -2.55 7.59
C TYR A 54 -10.90 -1.49 6.51
N ALA A 55 -11.21 -1.80 5.24
CA ALA A 55 -10.93 -0.92 4.13
C ALA A 55 -11.63 0.44 4.23
N ASN A 56 -10.99 1.46 3.67
CA ASN A 56 -11.54 2.80 3.54
C ASN A 56 -11.51 3.27 2.08
N ASP A 57 -12.68 3.22 1.43
CA ASP A 57 -12.84 3.65 0.03
C ASP A 57 -12.73 5.18 -0.14
N ASP A 58 -12.90 5.94 0.95
CA ASP A 58 -12.78 7.40 0.97
C ASP A 58 -11.32 7.86 1.09
N THR A 59 -10.35 6.98 1.32
CA THR A 59 -8.92 7.30 1.37
C THR A 59 -8.08 6.43 0.43
N ILE A 60 -7.01 5.81 0.94
CA ILE A 60 -6.16 4.83 0.28
C ILE A 60 -6.17 3.60 1.18
N SER A 61 -6.39 2.44 0.57
CA SER A 61 -6.30 1.13 1.22
C SER A 61 -5.32 0.27 0.44
N MET A 62 -4.62 -0.64 1.10
CA MET A 62 -3.73 -1.57 0.43
C MET A 62 -3.78 -2.97 1.03
N THR A 63 -3.60 -3.97 0.18
CA THR A 63 -3.28 -5.33 0.58
C THR A 63 -1.90 -5.67 0.04
N PHE A 64 -1.18 -6.52 0.75
CA PHE A 64 0.18 -6.87 0.39
C PHE A 64 0.55 -8.24 0.92
N GLU A 65 1.31 -8.94 0.09
CA GLU A 65 2.02 -10.17 0.44
C GLU A 65 3.51 -9.99 0.11
N GLY A 66 4.23 -11.10 0.03
CA GLY A 66 5.61 -11.13 -0.47
C GLY A 66 6.58 -10.29 0.37
N PRO A 67 7.59 -9.65 -0.23
CA PRO A 67 8.64 -8.98 0.52
C PRO A 67 8.12 -7.76 1.30
N PHE A 68 7.13 -7.03 0.81
CA PHE A 68 6.56 -5.90 1.57
C PHE A 68 5.86 -6.38 2.85
N TYR A 69 5.17 -7.53 2.80
CA TYR A 69 4.62 -8.17 4.00
C TYR A 69 5.72 -8.44 5.03
N GLU A 70 6.88 -8.96 4.62
CA GLU A 70 7.98 -9.24 5.54
C GLU A 70 8.56 -7.96 6.17
N ILE A 71 8.61 -6.84 5.42
CA ILE A 71 9.05 -5.55 5.96
C ILE A 71 8.06 -4.99 6.96
N ILE A 72 6.77 -4.94 6.62
CA ILE A 72 5.76 -4.36 7.51
C ILE A 72 5.58 -5.19 8.79
N ASN A 73 5.72 -6.51 8.71
CA ASN A 73 5.67 -7.39 9.88
C ASN A 73 7.04 -7.63 10.55
N GLU A 74 8.05 -6.83 10.19
CA GLU A 74 9.37 -6.80 10.84
C GLU A 74 10.17 -8.12 10.79
N TYR A 75 9.82 -9.04 9.89
CA TYR A 75 10.50 -10.34 9.76
C TYR A 75 11.91 -10.23 9.15
N CYS A 76 12.21 -9.13 8.46
CA CYS A 76 13.54 -8.84 7.89
C CYS A 76 14.33 -7.78 8.69
N GLY A 77 13.90 -7.46 9.90
CA GLY A 77 14.47 -6.39 10.72
C GLY A 77 13.91 -5.00 10.38
N TYR A 78 14.44 -3.98 11.07
CA TYR A 78 13.81 -2.65 11.15
C TYR A 78 14.25 -1.65 10.07
N ALA A 79 15.37 -1.86 9.38
CA ALA A 79 15.96 -0.80 8.54
C ALA A 79 15.02 -0.27 7.45
N LEU A 80 14.39 -1.16 6.67
CA LEU A 80 13.43 -0.76 5.64
C LEU A 80 12.07 -0.36 6.22
N ARG A 81 11.72 -0.89 7.40
CA ARG A 81 10.51 -0.48 8.12
C ARG A 81 10.62 0.97 8.60
N ASP A 82 11.77 1.34 9.16
CA ASP A 82 12.07 2.71 9.58
C ASP A 82 12.06 3.67 8.38
N GLU A 83 12.59 3.25 7.23
CA GLU A 83 12.52 4.04 6.00
C GLU A 83 11.08 4.23 5.49
N TRP A 84 10.22 3.21 5.63
CA TRP A 84 8.80 3.31 5.31
C TRP A 84 8.08 4.28 6.26
N ASP A 85 8.30 4.15 7.56
CA ASP A 85 7.67 4.98 8.59
C ASP A 85 8.12 6.46 8.49
N ALA A 86 9.29 6.72 7.90
CA ALA A 86 9.80 8.07 7.65
C ALA A 86 9.25 8.74 6.38
N LEU A 87 8.43 8.06 5.57
CA LEU A 87 7.87 8.64 4.34
C LEU A 87 6.82 9.71 4.63
N ASP A 88 6.88 10.82 3.88
CA ASP A 88 5.81 11.80 3.84
C ASP A 88 4.68 11.34 2.90
N PHE A 89 3.56 10.92 3.49
CA PHE A 89 2.34 10.56 2.78
C PHE A 89 1.36 11.74 2.64
N ASP A 90 1.83 12.99 2.50
CA ASP A 90 0.99 14.18 2.23
C ASP A 90 -0.04 14.47 3.35
N GLY A 91 0.37 14.29 4.61
CA GLY A 91 -0.49 14.43 5.79
C GLY A 91 -1.41 13.24 6.03
N TYR A 92 -0.97 12.05 5.63
CA TYR A 92 -1.61 10.78 5.96
C TYR A 92 -0.64 9.89 6.74
N TYR A 93 -1.16 9.00 7.56
CA TYR A 93 -0.42 7.91 8.18
C TYR A 93 -1.06 6.58 7.81
N MET A 94 -0.26 5.52 7.70
CA MET A 94 -0.78 4.17 7.52
C MET A 94 -1.10 3.57 8.89
N GLU A 95 -2.34 3.10 9.05
CA GLU A 95 -2.71 2.18 10.12
C GLU A 95 -2.70 0.75 9.55
N GLN A 96 -1.94 -0.13 10.18
CA GLN A 96 -1.90 -1.54 9.80
C GLN A 96 -3.13 -2.24 10.36
N GLY A 97 -3.86 -2.96 9.50
CA GLY A 97 -4.99 -3.78 9.91
C GLY A 97 -4.55 -5.20 10.23
N HIS A 98 -4.88 -6.13 9.35
CA HIS A 98 -4.28 -7.47 9.40
C HIS A 98 -2.80 -7.40 9.00
N ALA A 99 -2.07 -8.50 9.25
CA ALA A 99 -0.67 -8.62 8.84
C ALA A 99 -0.44 -8.35 7.34
N TRP A 100 -1.47 -8.51 6.50
CA TRP A 100 -1.44 -8.37 5.03
C TRP A 100 -2.17 -7.13 4.49
N ASN A 101 -2.60 -6.18 5.33
CA ASN A 101 -3.25 -4.96 4.84
C ASN A 101 -2.99 -3.71 5.70
N GLY A 102 -3.24 -2.55 5.07
CA GLY A 102 -3.10 -1.24 5.70
C GLY A 102 -4.01 -0.21 5.07
N VAL A 103 -4.38 0.79 5.88
CA VAL A 103 -5.32 1.86 5.50
C VAL A 103 -4.70 3.20 5.86
N PHE A 104 -4.77 4.16 4.94
CA PHE A 104 -4.20 5.48 5.16
C PHE A 104 -5.27 6.45 5.66
N TYR A 105 -5.09 6.93 6.88
CA TYR A 105 -5.92 7.97 7.49
C TYR A 105 -5.21 9.31 7.45
N LYS A 106 -5.99 10.38 7.51
CA LYS A 106 -5.45 11.73 7.55
C LYS A 106 -4.94 12.03 8.97
N GLU A 107 -3.77 12.64 9.06
CA GLU A 107 -3.26 13.23 10.32
C GLU A 107 -4.16 14.38 10.83
#